data_AF-A0A917MW29-F1
#
_entry.id   AF-A0A917MW29-F1
#
_cell.length_a   1.000
_cell.length_b   1.000
_cell.length_c   1.000
_cell.angle_alpha   90.00
_cell.angle_beta   90.00
_cell.angle_gamma   90.00
#
_symmetry.space_group_name_H-M   'P 1'
#
loop_
_entity.id
_entity.type
_entity.pdbx_description
1 polymer ?
#
loop_
_entity_poly.entity_id
_entity_poly.type
_entity_poly.pdbx_seq_one_letter_code
_entity_poly.pdbx_strand_id
1 'polypeptide(L)'
;MRELPLDSIRLSDPCILADKPSGTYYMTGTGGMLWKSKDLKMWTGPLNVARPDTNSWMGKHPMIWAAELHAYKGRYYYFATFTNRDVKIDTVKGNVIERRACHVLVSDKPDGPYVPMKDAVYLPANMPTLDGTFWVDTDGKPYMIYCYEWLQNWDGTIEKIALKKDLSGTTGKAKLLFRASEAPWSREKDERGKIIPNKVTDGPWLFRTQTGKLGMLWTSWIFNVYTQGVVYSKSGTLDGPWIQEPEPITPPNHGHGMLFRTFEGKLLMSVHSHREDKDGHYIRVPRLFEVDDSGDKIKLGRCINPPAATADIFEKITGEKKISSYHGFECADFSFMGRSCKVVKPRKVAPGAPWIWNCRFWNVEPQTEKALLDSGFHVAYCDVAELFGNREAVDIWNAFYARLTQAGLSEKVCLEGFSRGGVYAYRWAAENPEKVACVYADAPVLDLKSWPGGKGASKGDAGSWAAFKSDFNLTSEDAAMAFKGNPIDLVPEIVKGRYPMLHVVGDADDVVPVAENTALFEEKVKQAGGNITVIHKPGVNHHPHSLGNPQPIVDFIMKAVR
;
A
#
# COMPACT_ATOMS: atom_id res chain seq x y z
N MET A 1 3.10 -11.73 27.52
CA MET A 1 3.14 -10.77 26.39
C MET A 1 2.21 -11.29 25.32
N ARG A 2 1.55 -10.38 24.58
CA ARG A 2 0.62 -10.76 23.52
C ARG A 2 1.35 -10.78 22.19
N GLU A 3 1.01 -11.75 21.36
CA GLU A 3 1.43 -11.77 19.96
C GLU A 3 0.46 -10.91 19.13
N LEU A 4 1.01 -10.00 18.34
CA LEU A 4 0.28 -8.95 17.64
C LEU A 4 0.66 -8.96 16.15
N PRO A 5 -0.32 -8.89 15.23
CA PRO A 5 -0.02 -8.58 13.83
C PRO A 5 0.66 -7.21 13.71
N LEU A 6 1.57 -7.06 12.75
CA LEU A 6 2.30 -5.80 12.52
C LEU A 6 1.38 -4.58 12.39
N ASP A 7 0.25 -4.71 11.68
CA ASP A 7 -0.69 -3.62 11.41
C ASP A 7 -1.52 -3.19 12.64
N SER A 8 -1.47 -3.97 13.73
CA SER A 8 -2.08 -3.64 15.02
C SER A 8 -1.15 -2.85 15.94
N ILE A 9 0.14 -2.75 15.61
CA ILE A 9 1.11 -2.00 16.41
C ILE A 9 1.01 -0.51 16.08
N ARG A 10 0.81 0.32 17.11
CA ARG A 10 0.93 1.78 17.00
C ARG A 10 2.36 2.18 17.35
N LEU A 11 3.12 2.60 16.35
CA LEU A 11 4.52 2.94 16.50
C LEU A 11 4.94 3.91 15.40
N SER A 12 5.60 4.99 15.79
CA SER A 12 6.36 5.86 14.89
C SER A 12 7.77 5.34 14.76
N ASP A 13 8.38 5.62 13.62
CA ASP A 13 9.83 5.47 13.40
C ASP A 13 10.31 4.02 13.63
N PRO A 14 9.73 3.02 12.93
CA PRO A 14 9.99 1.62 13.22
C PRO A 14 11.34 1.15 12.65
N CYS A 15 12.38 1.13 13.49
CA CYS A 15 13.66 0.51 13.15
C CYS A 15 13.57 -1.02 13.35
N ILE A 16 13.97 -1.81 12.36
CA ILE A 16 14.02 -3.27 12.46
C ILE A 16 15.45 -3.78 12.31
N LEU A 17 15.93 -4.51 13.31
CA LEU A 17 17.16 -5.27 13.29
C LEU A 17 16.86 -6.76 13.02
N ALA A 18 17.38 -7.30 11.91
CA ALA A 18 17.40 -8.74 11.66
C ALA A 18 18.65 -9.37 12.30
N ASP A 19 18.52 -9.82 13.54
CA ASP A 19 19.62 -10.38 14.30
C ASP A 19 19.83 -11.86 13.96
N LYS A 20 20.86 -12.14 13.14
CA LYS A 20 21.22 -13.50 12.71
C LYS A 20 21.56 -14.44 13.88
N PRO A 21 22.37 -14.05 14.89
CA PRO A 21 22.71 -14.93 16.00
C PRO A 21 21.50 -15.51 16.74
N SER A 22 20.46 -14.71 16.97
CA SER A 22 19.22 -15.19 17.62
C SER A 22 18.15 -15.70 16.65
N GLY A 23 18.33 -15.51 15.34
CA GLY A 23 17.31 -15.77 14.32
C GLY A 23 16.00 -15.03 14.61
N THR A 24 16.09 -13.77 15.06
CA THR A 24 14.93 -12.97 15.50
C THR A 24 15.01 -11.55 14.91
N TYR A 25 13.85 -11.04 14.50
CA TYR A 25 13.68 -9.63 14.16
C TYR A 25 13.32 -8.83 15.41
N TYR A 26 13.99 -7.70 15.61
CA TYR A 26 13.75 -6.78 16.71
C TYR A 26 13.31 -5.44 16.17
N MET A 27 12.11 -4.99 16.54
CA MET A 27 11.58 -3.69 16.14
C MET A 27 11.54 -2.74 17.34
N THR A 28 12.02 -1.52 17.16
CA THR A 28 11.90 -0.41 18.12
C THR A 28 11.44 0.84 17.38
N GLY A 29 11.16 1.91 18.12
CA GLY A 29 10.90 3.22 17.54
C GLY A 29 10.60 4.25 18.63
N THR A 30 9.82 5.28 18.30
CA THR A 30 9.40 6.28 19.29
C THR A 30 8.63 5.64 20.45
N GLY A 31 8.93 6.08 21.66
CA GLY A 31 8.40 5.54 22.92
C GLY A 31 9.37 4.60 23.64
N GLY A 32 10.46 4.18 23.00
CA GLY A 32 11.53 3.46 23.68
C GLY A 32 11.28 1.95 23.90
N MET A 33 10.23 1.42 23.29
CA MET A 33 9.76 0.05 23.47
C MET A 33 10.22 -0.88 22.34
N LEU A 34 10.29 -2.19 22.62
CA LEU A 34 10.79 -3.20 21.70
C LEU A 34 9.79 -4.33 21.44
N TRP A 35 9.71 -4.82 20.20
CA TRP A 35 8.95 -6.00 19.80
C TRP A 35 9.87 -7.02 19.14
N LYS A 36 9.52 -8.31 19.24
CA LYS A 36 10.25 -9.43 18.64
C LYS A 36 9.38 -10.18 17.64
N SER A 37 9.95 -10.62 16.53
CA SER A 37 9.26 -11.48 15.56
C SER A 37 10.18 -12.54 14.98
N LYS A 38 9.60 -13.67 14.57
CA LYS A 38 10.29 -14.70 13.78
C LYS A 38 9.98 -14.60 12.28
N ASP A 39 8.92 -13.90 11.89
CA ASP A 39 8.36 -13.97 10.54
C ASP A 39 7.95 -12.60 9.94
N LEU A 40 8.20 -11.51 10.67
CA LEU A 40 7.78 -10.13 10.38
C LEU A 40 6.26 -9.89 10.34
N LYS A 41 5.44 -10.93 10.53
CA LYS A 41 3.98 -10.85 10.52
C LYS A 41 3.47 -10.68 11.94
N MET A 42 3.93 -11.55 12.84
CA MET A 42 3.49 -11.62 14.22
C MET A 42 4.60 -11.20 15.17
N TRP A 43 4.26 -10.33 16.11
CA TRP A 43 5.20 -9.62 16.96
C TRP A 43 4.83 -9.76 18.43
N THR A 44 5.80 -10.14 19.26
CA THR A 44 5.66 -10.23 20.71
C THR A 44 6.25 -8.98 21.38
N GLY A 45 5.44 -8.27 22.16
CA GLY A 45 5.85 -7.05 22.87
C GLY A 45 4.64 -6.28 23.42
N PRO A 46 4.80 -4.97 23.73
CA PRO A 46 6.07 -4.25 23.82
C PRO A 46 6.89 -4.64 25.07
N LEU A 47 8.22 -4.59 24.95
CA LEU A 47 9.21 -4.77 26.01
C LEU A 47 9.88 -3.45 26.37
N ASN A 48 10.07 -3.21 27.66
CA ASN A 48 10.83 -2.05 28.13
C ASN A 48 12.32 -2.40 28.17
N VAL A 49 13.10 -1.79 27.27
CA VAL A 49 14.51 -2.12 27.06
C VAL A 49 15.46 -0.96 27.33
N ALA A 50 15.02 0.29 27.16
CA ALA A 50 15.86 1.47 27.35
C ALA A 50 15.89 1.90 28.82
N ARG A 51 17.09 2.14 29.36
CA ARG A 51 17.33 2.64 30.72
C ARG A 51 18.07 3.98 30.65
N PRO A 52 17.37 5.11 30.38
CA PRO A 52 18.03 6.42 30.37
C PRO A 52 18.59 6.78 31.75
N ASP A 53 19.64 7.60 31.78
CA ASP A 53 20.16 8.15 33.04
C ASP A 53 19.27 9.29 33.52
N THR A 54 18.40 8.99 34.48
CA THR A 54 17.44 9.94 35.03
C THR A 54 18.06 11.02 35.92
N ASN A 55 19.34 10.89 36.26
CA ASN A 55 20.10 11.90 37.01
C ASN A 55 20.92 12.81 36.09
N SER A 56 20.92 12.54 34.78
CA SER A 56 21.61 13.34 33.77
C SER A 56 20.72 14.45 33.20
N TRP A 57 21.22 15.13 32.17
CA TRP A 57 20.46 16.12 31.40
C TRP A 57 19.18 15.56 30.77
N MET A 58 19.06 14.23 30.62
CA MET A 58 17.84 13.58 30.11
C MET A 58 16.64 13.82 31.03
N GLY A 59 16.87 14.06 32.33
CA GLY A 59 15.83 14.33 33.31
C GLY A 59 15.09 13.09 33.80
N LYS A 60 14.10 13.28 34.68
CA LYS A 60 13.41 12.17 35.37
C LYS A 60 12.52 11.34 34.45
N HIS A 61 11.90 11.97 33.45
CA HIS A 61 10.93 11.37 32.54
C HIS A 61 11.19 11.81 31.08
N PRO A 62 12.36 11.47 30.50
CA PRO A 62 12.67 11.88 29.14
C PRO A 62 11.68 11.26 28.16
N MET A 63 11.28 12.03 27.14
CA MET A 63 10.69 11.41 25.95
C MET A 63 11.80 10.72 25.16
N ILE A 64 11.49 9.55 24.60
CA ILE A 64 12.40 8.79 23.73
C ILE A 64 11.80 8.76 22.33
N TRP A 65 12.48 9.39 21.36
CA TRP A 65 12.03 9.45 19.97
C TRP A 65 13.00 8.70 19.04
N ALA A 66 12.44 8.18 17.95
CA ALA A 66 13.14 7.63 16.79
C ALA A 66 14.33 6.73 17.17
N ALA A 67 14.05 5.72 17.99
CA ALA A 67 15.08 4.79 18.38
C ALA A 67 15.51 3.89 17.22
N GLU A 68 16.82 3.67 17.10
CA GLU A 68 17.43 2.75 16.15
C GLU A 68 18.28 1.69 16.84
N LEU A 69 18.34 0.50 16.25
CA LEU A 69 19.15 -0.62 16.72
C LEU A 69 20.28 -0.92 15.75
N HIS A 70 21.51 -0.91 16.27
CA HIS A 70 22.72 -1.18 15.50
C HIS A 70 23.54 -2.29 16.14
N ALA A 71 23.76 -3.39 15.44
CA ALA A 71 24.72 -4.42 15.84
C ALA A 71 26.12 -4.02 15.36
N TYR A 72 27.07 -3.83 16.28
CA TYR A 72 28.42 -3.39 15.94
C TYR A 72 29.45 -4.02 16.89
N LYS A 73 30.50 -4.64 16.32
CA LYS A 73 31.61 -5.27 17.08
C LYS A 73 31.16 -6.16 18.25
N GLY A 74 30.13 -6.98 18.01
CA GLY A 74 29.63 -7.96 18.99
C GLY A 74 28.76 -7.39 20.11
N ARG A 75 28.39 -6.11 20.03
CA ARG A 75 27.43 -5.47 20.95
C ARG A 75 26.30 -4.81 20.18
N TYR A 76 25.27 -4.41 20.91
CA TYR A 76 24.10 -3.75 20.36
C TYR A 76 24.02 -2.32 20.88
N TYR A 77 23.83 -1.38 19.97
CA TYR A 77 23.76 0.04 20.27
C TYR A 77 22.38 0.57 19.92
N TYR A 78 21.88 1.38 20.84
CA TYR A 78 20.56 1.97 20.79
C TYR A 78 20.73 3.48 20.65
N PHE A 79 20.55 3.96 19.43
CA PHE A 79 20.63 5.38 19.12
C PHE A 79 19.23 5.95 19.25
N ALA A 80 19.05 6.95 20.10
CA ALA A 80 17.74 7.56 20.26
C ALA A 80 17.85 9.02 20.64
N THR A 81 16.77 9.73 20.40
CA THR A 81 16.62 11.12 20.78
C THR A 81 15.94 11.20 22.14
N PHE A 82 16.58 11.90 23.09
CA PHE A 82 16.02 12.13 24.42
C PHE A 82 15.60 13.60 24.55
N THR A 83 14.36 13.84 24.94
CA THR A 83 13.84 15.20 25.21
C THR A 83 13.60 15.38 26.71
N ASN A 84 14.26 16.37 27.29
CA ASN A 84 13.98 16.84 28.64
C ASN A 84 13.10 18.10 28.58
N ARG A 85 11.82 17.92 28.90
CA ARG A 85 10.83 19.00 28.87
C ARG A 85 11.01 20.03 29.98
N ASP A 86 11.78 19.74 31.02
CA ASP A 86 12.00 20.69 32.11
C ASP A 86 13.12 21.71 31.79
N VAL A 87 13.91 21.45 30.75
CA VAL A 87 15.02 22.32 30.34
C VAL A 87 14.67 23.03 29.04
N LYS A 88 14.57 24.36 29.09
CA LYS A 88 14.38 25.20 27.90
C LYS A 88 15.72 25.80 27.49
N ILE A 89 16.02 25.72 26.20
CA ILE A 89 17.33 26.13 25.66
C ILE A 89 17.23 27.36 24.75
N ASP A 90 16.03 27.67 24.24
CA ASP A 90 15.80 28.82 23.36
C ASP A 90 14.30 29.16 23.25
N THR A 91 13.97 30.27 22.60
CA THR A 91 12.63 30.59 22.10
C THR A 91 12.71 31.26 20.73
N VAL A 92 12.26 30.57 19.69
CA VAL A 92 12.38 31.03 18.30
C VAL A 92 10.99 31.18 17.68
N LYS A 93 10.66 32.40 17.25
CA LYS A 93 9.34 32.74 16.66
C LYS A 93 8.16 32.27 17.53
N GLY A 94 8.28 32.42 18.85
CA GLY A 94 7.25 32.00 19.80
C GLY A 94 7.26 30.51 20.16
N ASN A 95 8.10 29.68 19.51
CA ASN A 95 8.27 28.28 19.89
C ASN A 95 9.29 28.17 21.02
N VAL A 96 8.87 27.69 22.18
CA VAL A 96 9.79 27.35 23.28
C VAL A 96 10.53 26.08 22.92
N ILE A 97 11.85 26.14 22.86
CA ILE A 97 12.70 25.02 22.47
C ILE A 97 13.18 24.28 23.71
N GLU A 98 12.81 23.01 23.79
CA GLU A 98 13.23 22.11 24.87
C GLU A 98 14.60 21.52 24.58
N ARG A 99 15.33 21.13 25.63
CA ARG A 99 16.58 20.41 25.44
C ARG A 99 16.28 19.03 24.88
N ARG A 100 16.73 18.81 23.65
CA ARG A 100 16.64 17.52 22.96
C ARG A 100 17.98 17.17 22.34
N ALA A 101 18.45 15.94 22.53
CA ALA A 101 19.64 15.48 21.82
C ALA A 101 19.64 13.98 21.56
N CYS A 102 20.33 13.60 20.49
CA CYS A 102 20.66 12.20 20.21
C CYS A 102 21.69 11.70 21.24
N HIS A 103 21.49 10.48 21.72
CA HIS A 103 22.40 9.80 22.63
C HIS A 103 22.47 8.30 22.33
N VAL A 104 23.56 7.67 22.73
CA VAL A 104 23.81 6.25 22.48
C VAL A 104 23.75 5.46 23.79
N LEU A 105 22.94 4.41 23.80
CA LEU A 105 22.92 3.40 24.85
C LEU A 105 23.51 2.09 24.28
N VAL A 106 23.93 1.17 25.15
CA VAL A 106 24.57 -0.10 24.77
C VAL A 106 23.99 -1.27 25.54
N SER A 107 23.98 -2.43 24.91
CA SER A 107 23.68 -3.72 25.52
C SER A 107 24.54 -4.83 24.92
N ASP A 108 24.67 -5.92 25.67
CA ASP A 108 25.29 -7.17 25.19
C ASP A 108 24.26 -8.07 24.48
N LYS A 109 22.96 -7.69 24.49
CA LYS A 109 21.87 -8.44 23.86
C LYS A 109 21.00 -7.52 22.99
N PRO A 110 20.38 -8.04 21.92
CA PRO A 110 19.51 -7.26 21.03
C PRO A 110 18.18 -6.83 21.69
N ASP A 111 17.80 -7.46 22.81
CA ASP A 111 16.61 -7.14 23.58
C ASP A 111 16.91 -6.43 24.90
N GLY A 112 18.13 -5.89 25.03
CA GLY A 112 18.53 -5.08 26.17
C GLY A 112 18.83 -5.89 27.45
N PRO A 113 18.87 -5.21 28.62
CA PRO A 113 18.63 -3.77 28.77
C PRO A 113 19.73 -2.94 28.10
N TYR A 114 19.33 -1.79 27.55
CA TYR A 114 20.22 -0.77 26.99
C TYR A 114 20.49 0.28 28.05
N VAL A 115 21.77 0.53 28.35
CA VAL A 115 22.23 1.51 29.35
C VAL A 115 23.10 2.59 28.70
N PRO A 116 23.17 3.82 29.25
CA PRO A 116 23.89 4.92 28.61
C PRO A 116 25.37 4.64 28.48
N MET A 117 25.97 5.18 27.41
CA MET A 117 27.41 5.16 27.22
C MET A 117 28.11 6.16 28.15
N LYS A 118 29.46 6.19 28.12
CA LYS A 118 30.29 6.85 29.15
C LYS A 118 30.16 8.37 29.15
N ASP A 119 30.21 9.03 28.00
CA ASP A 119 30.13 10.49 27.95
C ASP A 119 28.67 10.91 28.14
N ALA A 120 28.41 11.80 29.10
CA ALA A 120 27.06 12.27 29.37
C ALA A 120 26.45 13.11 28.24
N VAL A 121 27.27 13.71 27.36
CA VAL A 121 26.82 14.64 26.31
C VAL A 121 27.53 14.34 25.00
N TYR A 122 26.76 14.09 23.94
CA TYR A 122 27.26 13.80 22.59
C TYR A 122 27.18 15.02 21.67
N LEU A 123 26.12 15.81 21.81
CA LEU A 123 25.81 16.94 20.94
C LEU A 123 25.67 18.23 21.79
N PRO A 124 25.85 19.42 21.20
CA PRO A 124 25.83 20.68 21.94
C PRO A 124 24.53 20.88 22.74
N ALA A 125 24.65 21.29 24.01
CA ALA A 125 23.51 21.38 24.92
C ALA A 125 22.49 22.49 24.55
N ASN A 126 22.92 23.48 23.77
CA ASN A 126 22.12 24.61 23.31
C ASN A 126 21.54 24.40 21.90
N MET A 127 21.60 23.18 21.37
CA MET A 127 21.17 22.83 20.02
C MET A 127 20.23 21.61 20.09
N PRO A 128 18.93 21.75 19.80
CA PRO A 128 18.02 20.63 19.70
C PRO A 128 18.41 19.76 18.50
N THR A 129 18.78 18.52 18.79
CA THR A 129 19.17 17.53 17.79
C THR A 129 18.31 16.28 17.91
N LEU A 130 18.00 15.67 16.77
CA LEU A 130 17.12 14.51 16.69
C LEU A 130 17.56 13.53 15.60
N ASP A 131 17.00 12.32 15.67
CA ASP A 131 17.12 11.22 14.71
C ASP A 131 18.56 10.86 14.33
N GLY A 132 19.37 10.59 15.36
CA GLY A 132 20.75 10.18 15.16
C GLY A 132 20.86 8.75 14.64
N THR A 133 21.41 8.56 13.44
CA THR A 133 21.74 7.26 12.87
C THR A 133 23.24 6.98 12.88
N PHE A 134 23.60 5.70 12.89
CA PHE A 134 24.99 5.22 12.95
C PHE A 134 25.54 4.86 11.57
N TRP A 135 26.77 5.27 11.28
CA TRP A 135 27.47 4.87 10.06
C TRP A 135 28.98 4.70 10.29
N VAL A 136 29.60 3.77 9.57
CA VAL A 136 31.07 3.70 9.44
C VAL A 136 31.42 4.06 8.01
N ASP A 137 32.14 5.16 7.83
CA ASP A 137 32.50 5.64 6.50
C ASP A 137 33.73 4.91 5.93
N THR A 138 34.10 5.23 4.69
CA THR A 138 35.23 4.60 3.98
C THR A 138 36.59 4.85 4.65
N ASP A 139 36.70 5.85 5.52
CA ASP A 139 37.88 6.09 6.37
C ASP A 139 37.96 5.16 7.60
N GLY A 140 36.98 4.27 7.77
CA GLY A 140 36.89 3.31 8.87
C GLY A 140 36.47 3.93 10.21
N LYS A 141 36.11 5.22 10.25
CA LYS A 141 35.68 5.89 11.48
C LYS A 141 34.17 5.79 11.66
N PRO A 142 33.70 5.62 12.91
CA PRO A 142 32.28 5.70 13.21
C PRO A 142 31.81 7.17 13.25
N TYR A 143 30.61 7.40 12.73
CA TYR A 143 29.93 8.68 12.71
C TYR A 143 28.50 8.54 13.21
N MET A 144 27.99 9.61 13.81
CA MET A 144 26.57 9.85 13.97
C MET A 144 26.14 10.85 12.92
N ILE A 145 25.07 10.55 12.19
CA ILE A 145 24.39 11.47 11.28
C ILE A 145 23.06 11.83 11.94
N TYR A 146 22.74 13.11 12.08
CA TYR A 146 21.59 13.57 12.86
C TYR A 146 20.97 14.83 12.25
N CYS A 147 19.77 15.18 12.68
CA CYS A 147 19.10 16.41 12.30
C CYS A 147 19.35 17.53 13.31
N TYR A 148 19.69 18.73 12.85
CA TYR A 148 19.50 19.95 13.63
C TYR A 148 18.06 20.40 13.44
N GLU A 149 17.29 20.44 14.53
CA GLU A 149 15.86 20.69 14.46
C GLU A 149 15.51 22.04 13.84
N TRP A 150 14.60 21.98 12.87
CA TRP A 150 14.07 23.10 12.10
C TRP A 150 13.34 24.15 12.95
N LEU A 151 12.88 23.82 14.16
CA LEU A 151 12.25 24.78 15.06
C LEU A 151 13.23 25.87 15.51
N GLN A 152 14.52 25.55 15.66
CA GLN A 152 15.54 26.53 16.02
C GLN A 152 16.20 27.17 14.79
N ASN A 153 16.52 26.38 13.74
CA ASN A 153 17.29 26.88 12.59
C ASN A 153 16.45 27.31 11.37
N TRP A 154 15.13 27.04 11.36
CA TRP A 154 14.16 27.39 10.32
C TRP A 154 14.39 26.85 8.90
N ASP A 155 15.53 26.21 8.67
CA ASP A 155 15.84 25.34 7.54
C ASP A 155 16.64 24.18 8.12
N GLY A 156 15.94 23.10 8.47
CA GLY A 156 16.50 21.95 9.15
C GLY A 156 17.71 21.41 8.41
N THR A 157 18.71 20.95 9.16
CA THR A 157 19.93 20.40 8.58
C THR A 157 20.04 18.93 8.87
N ILE A 158 20.74 18.20 8.01
CA ILE A 158 21.31 16.90 8.34
C ILE A 158 22.82 17.09 8.41
N GLU A 159 23.42 16.66 9.52
CA GLU A 159 24.83 16.86 9.85
C GLU A 159 25.49 15.54 10.24
N LYS A 160 26.82 15.49 10.14
CA LYS A 160 27.62 14.39 10.68
C LYS A 160 28.55 14.85 11.78
N ILE A 161 28.80 13.99 12.75
CA ILE A 161 29.86 14.15 13.75
C ILE A 161 30.59 12.83 13.97
N ALA A 162 31.90 12.88 14.15
CA ALA A 162 32.69 11.68 14.41
C ALA A 162 32.42 11.15 15.83
N LEU A 163 32.29 9.83 15.96
CA LEU A 163 32.20 9.15 17.24
C LEU A 163 33.58 8.67 17.70
N LYS A 164 33.76 8.51 19.01
CA LYS A 164 34.90 7.74 19.55
C LYS A 164 34.85 6.30 19.00
N LYS A 165 36.00 5.63 18.90
CA LYS A 165 36.10 4.26 18.34
C LYS A 165 35.23 3.23 19.06
N ASP A 166 34.96 3.43 20.35
CA ASP A 166 34.10 2.60 21.20
C ASP A 166 32.64 3.11 21.28
N LEU A 167 32.32 4.13 20.48
CA LEU A 167 31.03 4.83 20.42
C LEU A 167 30.63 5.54 21.72
N SER A 168 31.55 5.73 22.67
CA SER A 168 31.26 6.25 24.01
C SER A 168 31.02 7.76 24.12
N GLY A 169 31.15 8.46 23.00
CA GLY A 169 30.98 9.90 22.86
C GLY A 169 31.31 10.37 21.45
N THR A 170 31.27 11.68 21.23
CA THR A 170 31.65 12.32 19.97
C THR A 170 33.05 12.93 20.03
N THR A 171 33.62 13.23 18.87
CA THR A 171 34.93 13.91 18.74
C THR A 171 34.88 14.92 17.60
N GLY A 172 35.60 16.03 17.76
CA GLY A 172 35.67 17.09 16.76
C GLY A 172 34.41 17.95 16.70
N LYS A 173 34.14 18.51 15.51
CA LYS A 173 32.99 19.39 15.25
C LYS A 173 32.08 18.75 14.22
N ALA A 174 30.78 19.04 14.34
CA ALA A 174 29.80 18.65 13.33
C ALA A 174 30.09 19.30 11.98
N LYS A 175 29.71 18.60 10.91
CA LYS A 175 29.78 19.10 9.53
C LYS A 175 28.41 18.95 8.88
N LEU A 176 27.93 20.04 8.27
CA LEU A 176 26.72 20.05 7.47
C LEU A 176 26.85 19.10 6.26
N LEU A 177 25.82 18.29 6.02
CA LEU A 177 25.70 17.48 4.82
C LEU A 177 24.83 18.17 3.77
N PHE A 178 23.61 18.56 4.16
CA PHE A 178 22.67 19.34 3.35
C PHE A 178 21.54 19.89 4.22
N ARG A 179 20.73 20.79 3.66
CA ARG A 179 19.53 21.39 4.28
C ARG A 179 18.24 20.83 3.68
N ALA A 180 17.14 20.96 4.40
CA ALA A 180 15.81 20.60 3.91
C ALA A 180 15.49 21.30 2.58
N SER A 181 15.82 22.59 2.49
CA SER A 181 15.56 23.43 1.32
C SER A 181 16.25 22.99 0.03
N GLU A 182 17.24 22.09 0.11
CA GLU A 182 17.92 21.54 -1.06
C GLU A 182 17.09 20.45 -1.77
N ALA A 183 16.07 19.87 -1.12
CA ALA A 183 15.16 18.93 -1.78
C ALA A 183 14.15 19.66 -2.70
N PRO A 184 14.09 19.30 -3.99
CA PRO A 184 13.16 19.93 -4.93
C PRO A 184 11.70 19.53 -4.72
N TRP A 185 11.44 18.39 -4.06
CA TRP A 185 10.10 17.87 -3.83
C TRP A 185 9.45 18.44 -2.56
N SER A 186 10.23 18.84 -1.55
CA SER A 186 9.71 19.31 -0.26
C SER A 186 9.11 20.71 -0.39
N ARG A 187 7.94 20.95 0.22
CA ARG A 187 7.27 22.25 0.10
C ARG A 187 6.23 22.50 1.19
N GLU A 188 6.05 23.76 1.56
CA GLU A 188 5.00 24.27 2.44
C GLU A 188 4.47 25.62 1.94
N LYS A 189 3.44 26.16 2.61
CA LYS A 189 2.97 27.54 2.40
C LYS A 189 3.46 28.40 3.55
N ASP A 190 4.08 29.54 3.24
CA ASP A 190 4.43 30.54 4.24
C ASP A 190 3.19 31.30 4.77
N GLU A 191 3.40 32.22 5.71
CA GLU A 191 2.35 33.06 6.32
C GLU A 191 1.56 33.90 5.28
N ARG A 192 2.12 34.12 4.09
CA ARG A 192 1.51 34.87 2.97
C ARG A 192 0.89 33.93 1.93
N GLY A 193 0.90 32.63 2.17
CA GLY A 193 0.40 31.60 1.26
C GLY A 193 1.33 31.25 0.10
N LYS A 194 2.55 31.80 0.06
CA LYS A 194 3.53 31.49 -1.00
C LYS A 194 4.11 30.10 -0.78
N ILE A 195 4.25 29.33 -1.86
CA ILE A 195 4.91 28.02 -1.83
C ILE A 195 6.42 28.22 -1.68
N ILE A 196 6.99 27.63 -0.64
CA ILE A 196 8.43 27.63 -0.32
C ILE A 196 8.86 26.20 0.05
N PRO A 197 10.17 25.86 0.06
CA PRO A 197 10.63 24.57 0.56
C PRO A 197 10.18 24.32 2.01
N ASN A 198 9.89 23.07 2.35
CA ASN A 198 9.55 22.73 3.73
C ASN A 198 10.82 22.72 4.59
N LYS A 199 10.74 23.27 5.80
CA LYS A 199 11.90 23.37 6.70
C LYS A 199 12.30 22.08 7.42
N VAL A 200 11.47 21.04 7.43
CA VAL A 200 11.72 19.84 8.25
C VAL A 200 12.79 18.94 7.63
N THR A 201 13.78 18.55 8.44
CA THR A 201 14.60 17.34 8.26
C THR A 201 14.25 16.32 9.33
N ASP A 202 14.12 15.05 8.93
CA ASP A 202 13.65 13.97 9.80
C ASP A 202 14.17 12.61 9.29
N GLY A 203 14.47 11.68 10.21
CA GLY A 203 14.80 10.27 9.94
C GLY A 203 15.88 9.99 8.87
N PRO A 204 17.13 10.48 9.02
CA PRO A 204 18.22 10.12 8.12
C PRO A 204 18.58 8.63 8.30
N TRP A 205 18.68 7.87 7.20
CA TRP A 205 19.14 6.48 7.24
C TRP A 205 20.09 6.17 6.08
N LEU A 206 21.34 5.81 6.40
CA LEU A 206 22.37 5.55 5.40
C LEU A 206 22.29 4.12 4.85
N PHE A 207 22.62 3.97 3.56
CA PHE A 207 22.73 2.66 2.92
C PHE A 207 23.75 2.68 1.78
N ARG A 208 24.17 1.48 1.36
CA ARG A 208 24.87 1.28 0.09
C ARG A 208 24.03 0.40 -0.82
N THR A 209 23.91 0.79 -2.08
CA THR A 209 23.36 -0.09 -3.13
C THR A 209 24.30 -1.26 -3.38
N GLN A 210 23.85 -2.27 -4.13
CA GLN A 210 24.71 -3.39 -4.52
C GLN A 210 25.84 -2.96 -5.45
N THR A 211 25.69 -1.82 -6.16
CA THR A 211 26.75 -1.20 -6.96
C THR A 211 27.78 -0.43 -6.12
N GLY A 212 27.56 -0.31 -4.80
CA GLY A 212 28.46 0.37 -3.86
C GLY A 212 28.16 1.86 -3.66
N LYS A 213 27.15 2.42 -4.35
CA LYS A 213 26.79 3.83 -4.25
C LYS A 213 26.22 4.13 -2.86
N LEU A 214 26.70 5.21 -2.25
CA LEU A 214 26.23 5.66 -0.94
C LEU A 214 24.96 6.51 -1.10
N GLY A 215 23.88 6.09 -0.43
CA GLY A 215 22.62 6.80 -0.36
C GLY A 215 22.20 7.07 1.08
N MET A 216 21.27 8.00 1.24
CA MET A 216 20.60 8.32 2.49
C MET A 216 19.10 8.49 2.23
N LEU A 217 18.28 7.80 3.01
CA LEU A 217 16.84 8.10 3.13
C LEU A 217 16.67 9.24 4.11
N TRP A 218 15.70 10.12 3.88
CA TRP A 218 15.31 11.15 4.83
C TRP A 218 13.91 11.67 4.52
N THR A 219 13.26 12.29 5.49
CA THR A 219 11.85 12.64 5.43
C THR A 219 11.61 14.13 5.67
N SER A 220 10.61 14.66 4.97
CA SER A 220 10.09 16.01 5.12
C SER A 220 8.60 16.02 4.77
N TRP A 221 8.07 17.14 4.31
CA TRP A 221 6.66 17.30 3.99
C TRP A 221 6.42 17.89 2.60
N ILE A 222 5.32 17.44 2.01
CA ILE A 222 4.66 18.11 0.89
C ILE A 222 3.33 18.65 1.43
N PHE A 223 3.32 19.92 1.81
CA PHE A 223 2.23 20.56 2.55
C PHE A 223 1.94 19.79 3.85
N ASN A 224 0.82 19.06 3.90
CA ASN A 224 0.39 18.24 5.03
C ASN A 224 0.61 16.73 4.82
N VAL A 225 1.34 16.35 3.76
CA VAL A 225 1.65 14.94 3.44
C VAL A 225 3.06 14.61 3.88
N TYR A 226 3.19 13.68 4.83
CA TYR A 226 4.47 13.19 5.31
C TYR A 226 5.14 12.35 4.21
N THR A 227 6.35 12.75 3.80
CA THR A 227 6.94 12.31 2.53
C THR A 227 8.43 12.06 2.66
N GLN A 228 8.89 10.91 2.19
CA GLN A 228 10.30 10.52 2.24
C GLN A 228 10.96 10.62 0.87
N GLY A 229 12.15 11.20 0.86
CA GLY A 229 13.04 11.26 -0.30
C GLY A 229 14.27 10.37 -0.14
N VAL A 230 15.11 10.41 -1.16
CA VAL A 230 16.43 9.78 -1.16
C VAL A 230 17.45 10.74 -1.75
N VAL A 231 18.65 10.73 -1.18
CA VAL A 231 19.78 11.55 -1.60
C VAL A 231 21.02 10.67 -1.75
N TYR A 232 21.85 10.95 -2.75
CA TYR A 232 23.04 10.14 -3.04
C TYR A 232 24.31 10.95 -2.94
N SER A 233 25.35 10.39 -2.31
CA SER A 233 26.67 11.03 -2.27
C SER A 233 27.41 10.80 -3.58
N LYS A 234 27.83 11.88 -4.24
CA LYS A 234 28.61 11.84 -5.48
C LYS A 234 30.02 11.25 -5.25
N SER A 235 30.61 11.46 -4.08
CA SER A 235 31.95 10.93 -3.76
C SER A 235 31.92 9.49 -3.23
N GLY A 236 30.74 8.98 -2.85
CA GLY A 236 30.61 7.68 -2.18
C GLY A 236 31.01 7.69 -0.68
N THR A 237 31.35 8.86 -0.13
CA THR A 237 31.65 9.09 1.29
C THR A 237 30.66 10.08 1.91
N LEU A 238 30.67 10.22 3.23
CA LEU A 238 29.83 11.19 3.92
C LEU A 238 30.20 12.66 3.61
N ASP A 239 31.33 12.95 2.97
CA ASP A 239 31.69 14.33 2.60
C ASP A 239 30.88 14.86 1.41
N GLY A 240 30.08 14.02 0.75
CA GLY A 240 29.23 14.45 -0.36
C GLY A 240 30.04 14.86 -1.60
N PRO A 241 29.54 15.77 -2.45
CA PRO A 241 28.26 16.46 -2.34
C PRO A 241 27.08 15.48 -2.43
N TRP A 242 25.99 15.83 -1.74
CA TRP A 242 24.76 15.05 -1.69
C TRP A 242 23.79 15.55 -2.76
N ILE A 243 23.39 14.66 -3.67
CA ILE A 243 22.52 14.96 -4.81
C ILE A 243 21.13 14.41 -4.52
N GLN A 244 20.16 15.32 -4.35
CA GLN A 244 18.76 14.98 -4.06
C GLN A 244 18.11 14.36 -5.29
N GLU A 245 17.34 13.28 -5.10
CA GLU A 245 16.43 12.85 -6.15
C GLU A 245 15.29 13.87 -6.31
N PRO A 246 14.82 14.09 -7.55
CA PRO A 246 13.78 15.07 -7.82
C PRO A 246 12.42 14.68 -7.22
N GLU A 247 12.17 13.37 -7.12
CA GLU A 247 10.88 12.81 -6.68
C GLU A 247 11.01 12.04 -5.36
N PRO A 248 9.95 12.02 -4.53
CA PRO A 248 9.86 11.14 -3.36
C PRO A 248 9.99 9.65 -3.71
N ILE A 249 10.46 8.85 -2.75
CA ILE A 249 10.60 7.39 -2.91
C ILE A 249 9.40 6.61 -2.34
N THR A 250 8.68 7.17 -1.37
CA THR A 250 7.52 6.51 -0.73
C THR A 250 6.18 6.99 -1.31
N PRO A 251 5.12 6.17 -1.18
CA PRO A 251 3.76 6.67 -1.33
C PRO A 251 3.47 7.81 -0.34
N PRO A 252 2.47 8.67 -0.63
CA PRO A 252 2.01 9.68 0.32
C PRO A 252 1.80 9.12 1.72
N ASN A 253 2.11 9.93 2.74
CA ASN A 253 1.89 9.59 4.14
C ASN A 253 2.70 8.40 4.65
N HIS A 254 3.89 8.17 4.09
CA HIS A 254 4.84 7.18 4.58
C HIS A 254 6.22 7.81 4.65
N GLY A 255 6.88 7.66 5.79
CA GLY A 255 8.23 8.19 5.98
C GLY A 255 8.90 7.66 7.24
N HIS A 256 10.03 8.29 7.57
CA HIS A 256 10.97 7.85 8.59
C HIS A 256 11.37 6.37 8.38
N GLY A 257 11.89 6.10 7.19
CA GLY A 257 12.14 4.76 6.70
C GLY A 257 13.57 4.30 6.91
N MET A 258 13.71 3.05 7.36
CA MET A 258 14.99 2.37 7.52
C MET A 258 15.03 1.11 6.66
N LEU A 259 16.22 0.73 6.22
CA LEU A 259 16.43 -0.47 5.41
C LEU A 259 17.04 -1.61 6.24
N PHE A 260 16.53 -2.82 6.05
CA PHE A 260 17.14 -4.03 6.60
C PHE A 260 17.01 -5.19 5.62
N ARG A 261 17.93 -6.15 5.70
CA ARG A 261 17.81 -7.41 4.98
C ARG A 261 17.17 -8.46 5.87
N THR A 262 16.21 -9.19 5.30
CA THR A 262 15.64 -10.41 5.88
C THR A 262 16.71 -11.50 6.05
N PHE A 263 16.39 -12.59 6.76
CA PHE A 263 17.30 -13.73 6.88
C PHE A 263 17.59 -14.39 5.52
N GLU A 264 16.65 -14.27 4.57
CA GLU A 264 16.75 -14.75 3.19
C GLU A 264 17.47 -13.76 2.26
N GLY A 265 17.93 -12.61 2.76
CA GLY A 265 18.72 -11.64 2.01
C GLY A 265 17.91 -10.59 1.23
N LYS A 266 16.59 -10.70 1.21
CA LYS A 266 15.69 -9.70 0.61
C LYS A 266 15.75 -8.39 1.37
N LEU A 267 15.89 -7.27 0.65
CA LEU A 267 15.91 -5.92 1.23
C LEU A 267 14.48 -5.41 1.42
N LEU A 268 14.18 -4.94 2.63
CA LEU A 268 12.91 -4.32 2.98
C LEU A 268 13.16 -2.92 3.55
N MET A 269 12.20 -2.02 3.31
CA MET A 269 12.09 -0.73 3.97
C MET A 269 11.02 -0.81 5.05
N SER A 270 11.39 -0.55 6.29
CA SER A 270 10.46 -0.35 7.41
C SER A 270 10.15 1.13 7.52
N VAL A 271 8.88 1.50 7.41
CA VAL A 271 8.39 2.89 7.51
C VAL A 271 7.18 2.92 8.45
N HIS A 272 6.76 4.10 8.90
CA HIS A 272 5.41 4.24 9.44
C HIS A 272 4.49 4.95 8.43
N SER A 273 3.24 4.48 8.35
CA SER A 273 2.15 5.26 7.76
C SER A 273 1.77 6.41 8.69
N HIS A 274 1.31 7.52 8.12
CA HIS A 274 0.96 8.73 8.83
C HIS A 274 -0.48 9.12 8.50
N ARG A 275 -1.37 9.20 9.49
CA ARG A 275 -2.68 9.82 9.29
C ARG A 275 -3.09 10.56 10.54
N GLU A 276 -3.94 11.56 10.35
CA GLU A 276 -4.61 12.27 11.43
C GLU A 276 -6.00 11.66 11.61
N ASP A 277 -6.44 11.47 12.85
CA ASP A 277 -7.84 11.17 13.14
C ASP A 277 -8.68 12.45 13.22
N LYS A 278 -9.99 12.29 13.44
CA LYS A 278 -10.95 13.41 13.52
C LYS A 278 -10.65 14.39 14.65
N ASP A 279 -9.89 13.98 15.66
CA ASP A 279 -9.58 14.76 16.86
C ASP A 279 -8.18 15.41 16.75
N GLY A 280 -7.51 15.24 15.61
CA GLY A 280 -6.19 15.80 15.35
C GLY A 280 -5.02 14.93 15.80
N HIS A 281 -5.28 13.69 16.25
CA HIS A 281 -4.21 12.82 16.72
C HIS A 281 -3.54 12.08 15.57
N TYR A 282 -2.22 12.06 15.58
CA TYR A 282 -1.45 11.25 14.64
C TYR A 282 -1.55 9.76 14.97
N ILE A 283 -2.14 9.00 14.05
CA ILE A 283 -2.12 7.55 14.06
C ILE A 283 -1.01 7.07 13.14
N ARG A 284 0.00 6.45 13.73
CA ARG A 284 1.15 5.89 13.01
C ARG A 284 1.24 4.39 13.17
N VAL A 285 1.48 3.71 12.05
CA VAL A 285 1.47 2.24 11.98
C VAL A 285 2.64 1.77 11.11
N PRO A 286 3.48 0.85 11.60
CA PRO A 286 4.54 0.27 10.81
C PRO A 286 4.05 -0.38 9.51
N ARG A 287 4.86 -0.26 8.46
CA ARG A 287 4.66 -0.83 7.13
C ARG A 287 6.01 -1.31 6.60
N LEU A 288 5.97 -2.41 5.84
CA LEU A 288 7.15 -2.96 5.19
C LEU A 288 6.97 -2.88 3.68
N PHE A 289 7.95 -2.34 2.97
CA PHE A 289 7.99 -2.33 1.52
C PHE A 289 9.16 -3.16 1.02
N GLU A 290 8.98 -3.88 -0.08
CA GLU A 290 10.10 -4.46 -0.81
C GLU A 290 10.97 -3.34 -1.40
N VAL A 291 12.29 -3.57 -1.47
CA VAL A 291 13.21 -2.62 -2.12
C VAL A 291 14.13 -3.39 -3.05
N ASP A 292 14.25 -2.88 -4.27
CA ASP A 292 15.29 -3.28 -5.22
C ASP A 292 16.46 -2.31 -5.10
N ASP A 293 17.65 -2.83 -4.75
CA ASP A 293 18.90 -2.09 -4.64
C ASP A 293 19.99 -2.60 -5.60
N SER A 294 19.60 -3.35 -6.65
CA SER A 294 20.55 -3.95 -7.59
C SER A 294 21.27 -2.92 -8.47
N GLY A 295 20.66 -1.74 -8.66
CA GLY A 295 21.23 -0.64 -9.44
C GLY A 295 21.85 0.47 -8.58
N ASP A 296 22.24 1.56 -9.22
CA ASP A 296 22.77 2.77 -8.56
C ASP A 296 21.74 3.54 -7.75
N LYS A 297 20.46 3.22 -7.88
CA LYS A 297 19.37 3.84 -7.13
C LYS A 297 18.43 2.74 -6.65
N ILE A 298 17.90 2.91 -5.45
CA ILE A 298 16.86 2.01 -4.95
C ILE A 298 15.53 2.26 -5.67
N LYS A 299 14.72 1.22 -5.79
CA LYS A 299 13.33 1.31 -6.24
C LYS A 299 12.43 0.65 -5.21
N LEU A 300 11.34 1.34 -4.85
CA LEU A 300 10.34 0.79 -3.95
C LEU A 300 9.46 -0.23 -4.69
N GLY A 301 9.25 -1.39 -4.09
CA GLY A 301 8.35 -2.42 -4.55
C GLY A 301 7.04 -2.43 -3.76
N ARG A 302 6.36 -3.58 -3.76
CA ARG A 302 5.07 -3.75 -3.08
C ARG A 302 5.17 -3.62 -1.56
N CYS A 303 4.07 -3.18 -0.94
CA CYS A 303 3.89 -3.26 0.51
C CYS A 303 3.62 -4.72 0.93
N ILE A 304 4.33 -5.20 1.94
CA ILE A 304 4.15 -6.52 2.54
C ILE A 304 3.15 -6.36 3.69
N ASN A 305 2.11 -7.19 3.67
CA ASN A 305 1.00 -7.16 4.64
C ASN A 305 0.28 -5.79 4.66
N PRO A 306 -0.35 -5.37 3.55
CA PRO A 306 -1.19 -4.18 3.56
C PRO A 306 -2.27 -4.32 4.65
N PRO A 307 -2.70 -3.21 5.30
CA PRO A 307 -3.70 -3.30 6.35
C PRO A 307 -4.95 -4.02 5.84
N ALA A 308 -5.57 -4.85 6.68
CA ALA A 308 -6.98 -5.15 6.48
C ALA A 308 -7.75 -3.81 6.50
N ALA A 309 -8.67 -3.56 5.55
CA ALA A 309 -9.43 -2.31 5.57
C ALA A 309 -10.19 -2.22 6.91
N THR A 310 -9.75 -1.29 7.76
CA THR A 310 -10.32 -1.04 9.09
C THR A 310 -11.10 0.27 9.13
N ALA A 311 -11.04 1.08 8.06
CA ALA A 311 -11.99 2.17 7.86
C ALA A 311 -13.27 1.58 7.27
N ASP A 312 -14.42 1.95 7.84
CA ASP A 312 -15.71 1.60 7.24
C ASP A 312 -15.78 2.23 5.85
N ILE A 313 -15.94 1.39 4.82
CA ILE A 313 -16.02 1.83 3.43
C ILE A 313 -17.13 2.88 3.21
N PHE A 314 -18.19 2.85 4.01
CA PHE A 314 -19.28 3.83 3.91
C PHE A 314 -18.86 5.24 4.31
N GLU A 315 -17.91 5.38 5.23
CA GLU A 315 -17.36 6.70 5.60
C GLU A 315 -16.51 7.29 4.47
N LYS A 316 -15.86 6.42 3.68
CA LYS A 316 -15.02 6.80 2.55
C LYS A 316 -15.81 7.11 1.28
N ILE A 317 -17.02 6.58 1.14
CA ILE A 317 -17.96 6.97 0.08
C ILE A 317 -18.60 8.31 0.49
N THR A 318 -18.00 9.40 0.00
CA THR A 318 -18.45 10.78 0.23
C THR A 318 -19.67 11.14 -0.64
N GLY A 319 -20.53 12.04 -0.15
CA GLY A 319 -21.77 12.45 -0.82
C GLY A 319 -23.03 11.81 -0.21
N GLU A 320 -24.19 12.13 -0.80
CA GLU A 320 -25.47 11.59 -0.37
C GLU A 320 -25.53 10.08 -0.63
N LYS A 321 -25.88 9.33 0.42
CA LYS A 321 -26.06 7.89 0.37
C LYS A 321 -27.23 7.48 1.26
N LYS A 322 -27.98 6.49 0.81
CA LYS A 322 -29.01 5.81 1.60
C LYS A 322 -28.46 4.48 2.08
N ILE A 323 -28.64 4.17 3.36
CA ILE A 323 -28.29 2.85 3.89
C ILE A 323 -29.53 1.96 3.81
N SER A 324 -29.42 0.84 3.12
CA SER A 324 -30.43 -0.20 2.98
C SER A 324 -29.91 -1.55 3.45
N SER A 325 -30.73 -2.59 3.36
CA SER A 325 -30.33 -3.96 3.68
C SER A 325 -30.26 -4.81 2.42
N TYR A 326 -29.14 -5.50 2.23
CA TYR A 326 -28.96 -6.55 1.24
C TYR A 326 -28.85 -7.89 1.95
N HIS A 327 -29.95 -8.66 2.00
CA HIS A 327 -30.02 -9.96 2.68
C HIS A 327 -29.47 -9.95 4.13
N GLY A 328 -29.74 -8.87 4.89
CA GLY A 328 -29.27 -8.72 6.27
C GLY A 328 -27.83 -8.20 6.42
N PHE A 329 -27.20 -7.75 5.33
CA PHE A 329 -25.99 -6.95 5.33
C PHE A 329 -26.33 -5.48 5.05
N GLU A 330 -25.54 -4.56 5.56
CA GLU A 330 -25.72 -3.15 5.26
C GLU A 330 -25.26 -2.84 3.83
N CYS A 331 -26.06 -2.06 3.10
CA CYS A 331 -25.79 -1.64 1.73
C CYS A 331 -25.86 -0.12 1.64
N ALA A 332 -24.82 0.51 1.09
CA ALA A 332 -24.85 1.92 0.73
C ALA A 332 -25.32 2.06 -0.72
N ASP A 333 -26.47 2.71 -0.91
CA ASP A 333 -27.00 3.14 -2.20
C ASP A 333 -26.61 4.60 -2.45
N PHE A 334 -25.99 4.90 -3.58
CA PHE A 334 -25.54 6.25 -3.93
C PHE A 334 -25.51 6.48 -5.43
N SER A 335 -25.30 7.74 -5.84
CA SER A 335 -25.06 8.10 -7.24
C SER A 335 -23.59 8.43 -7.46
N PHE A 336 -23.02 7.96 -8.57
CA PHE A 336 -21.67 8.28 -8.99
C PHE A 336 -21.65 8.49 -10.49
N MET A 337 -21.15 9.65 -10.95
CA MET A 337 -21.17 10.04 -12.37
C MET A 337 -22.55 9.91 -13.03
N GLY A 338 -23.62 10.22 -12.28
CA GLY A 338 -25.00 10.09 -12.76
C GLY A 338 -25.53 8.65 -12.82
N ARG A 339 -24.77 7.66 -12.37
CA ARG A 339 -25.15 6.24 -12.37
C ARG A 339 -25.50 5.76 -10.97
N SER A 340 -26.45 4.84 -10.88
CA SER A 340 -26.78 4.19 -9.60
C SER A 340 -25.68 3.22 -9.20
N CYS A 341 -25.19 3.36 -7.97
CA CYS A 341 -24.14 2.53 -7.41
C CYS A 341 -24.57 1.94 -6.07
N LYS A 342 -24.03 0.75 -5.78
CA LYS A 342 -24.24 0.04 -4.52
C LYS A 342 -22.94 -0.54 -4.02
N VAL A 343 -22.73 -0.48 -2.71
CA VAL A 343 -21.66 -1.19 -2.01
C VAL A 343 -22.24 -1.85 -0.77
N VAL A 344 -22.09 -3.16 -0.66
CA VAL A 344 -22.49 -3.96 0.50
C VAL A 344 -21.25 -4.31 1.27
N LYS A 345 -21.26 -4.07 2.58
CA LYS A 345 -20.13 -4.41 3.46
C LYS A 345 -20.42 -5.69 4.24
N PRO A 346 -19.40 -6.54 4.46
CA PRO A 346 -19.55 -7.72 5.31
C PRO A 346 -19.66 -7.31 6.78
N ARG A 347 -20.20 -8.20 7.62
CA ARG A 347 -20.22 -7.98 9.08
C ARG A 347 -18.81 -7.92 9.68
N LYS A 348 -17.87 -8.65 9.07
CA LYS A 348 -16.46 -8.66 9.41
C LYS A 348 -15.65 -8.70 8.12
N VAL A 349 -14.87 -7.65 7.87
CA VAL A 349 -14.01 -7.54 6.68
C VAL A 349 -12.90 -8.59 6.74
N ALA A 350 -12.71 -9.35 5.65
CA ALA A 350 -11.58 -10.27 5.50
C ALA A 350 -10.27 -9.49 5.27
N PRO A 351 -9.10 -10.06 5.63
CA PRO A 351 -7.80 -9.44 5.35
C PRO A 351 -7.67 -9.02 3.88
N GLY A 352 -7.13 -7.82 3.65
CA GLY A 352 -7.00 -7.24 2.31
C GLY A 352 -8.29 -6.66 1.70
N ALA A 353 -9.43 -6.73 2.42
CA ALA A 353 -10.73 -6.21 1.97
C ALA A 353 -11.10 -6.62 0.53
N PRO A 354 -11.17 -7.94 0.29
CA PRO A 354 -11.53 -8.46 -1.03
C PRO A 354 -12.96 -8.06 -1.37
N TRP A 355 -13.24 -8.03 -2.67
CA TRP A 355 -14.54 -7.63 -3.16
C TRP A 355 -14.87 -8.26 -4.50
N ILE A 356 -16.16 -8.52 -4.67
CA ILE A 356 -16.75 -8.98 -5.93
C ILE A 356 -17.58 -7.86 -6.53
N TRP A 357 -17.49 -7.71 -7.85
CA TRP A 357 -18.21 -6.70 -8.60
C TRP A 357 -19.23 -7.39 -9.49
N ASN A 358 -20.51 -7.16 -9.17
CA ASN A 358 -21.64 -7.57 -9.98
C ASN A 358 -21.69 -6.69 -11.24
N CYS A 359 -21.39 -7.29 -12.40
CA CYS A 359 -21.27 -6.57 -13.66
C CYS A 359 -22.62 -6.24 -14.31
N ARG A 360 -23.68 -7.02 -14.01
CA ARG A 360 -25.08 -6.79 -14.44
C ARG A 360 -26.04 -7.62 -13.59
N PHE A 361 -27.30 -7.18 -13.57
CA PHE A 361 -28.42 -7.87 -12.92
C PHE A 361 -28.30 -7.95 -11.40
N TRP A 362 -28.22 -6.78 -10.76
CA TRP A 362 -28.21 -6.66 -9.30
C TRP A 362 -29.30 -7.53 -8.66
N ASN A 363 -28.92 -8.34 -7.66
CA ASN A 363 -29.80 -9.21 -6.88
C ASN A 363 -30.47 -10.36 -7.67
N VAL A 364 -29.88 -10.78 -8.81
CA VAL A 364 -30.25 -12.01 -9.51
C VAL A 364 -29.28 -13.13 -9.11
N GLU A 365 -29.80 -14.25 -8.63
CA GLU A 365 -29.01 -15.40 -8.13
C GLU A 365 -27.88 -14.99 -7.14
N PRO A 366 -28.22 -14.36 -5.99
CA PRO A 366 -27.23 -13.76 -5.09
C PRO A 366 -26.52 -14.77 -4.17
N GLN A 367 -26.66 -16.08 -4.41
CA GLN A 367 -26.15 -17.13 -3.50
C GLN A 367 -24.63 -17.01 -3.31
N THR A 368 -23.89 -16.76 -4.39
CA THR A 368 -22.43 -16.55 -4.37
C THR A 368 -22.06 -15.30 -3.59
N GLU A 369 -22.68 -14.15 -3.93
CA GLU A 369 -22.44 -12.88 -3.25
C GLU A 369 -22.69 -12.96 -1.75
N LYS A 370 -23.79 -13.61 -1.33
CA LYS A 370 -24.13 -13.82 0.09
C LYS A 370 -23.09 -14.67 0.81
N ALA A 371 -22.65 -15.78 0.21
CA ALA A 371 -21.62 -16.63 0.79
C ALA A 371 -20.26 -15.92 0.91
N LEU A 372 -19.93 -15.05 -0.04
CA LEU A 372 -18.74 -14.21 0.01
C LEU A 372 -18.85 -13.10 1.06
N LEU A 373 -20.01 -12.47 1.22
CA LEU A 373 -20.27 -11.50 2.29
C LEU A 373 -20.09 -12.13 3.69
N ASP A 374 -20.59 -13.35 3.89
CA ASP A 374 -20.35 -14.10 5.13
C ASP A 374 -18.85 -14.45 5.33
N SER A 375 -18.11 -14.60 4.23
CA SER A 375 -16.67 -14.84 4.21
C SER A 375 -15.82 -13.56 4.31
N GLY A 376 -16.45 -12.39 4.43
CA GLY A 376 -15.78 -11.11 4.64
C GLY A 376 -15.44 -10.31 3.37
N PHE A 377 -16.06 -10.62 2.23
CA PHE A 377 -15.96 -9.82 1.01
C PHE A 377 -16.93 -8.64 1.03
N HIS A 378 -16.62 -7.61 0.25
CA HIS A 378 -17.59 -6.61 -0.15
C HIS A 378 -18.24 -6.99 -1.48
N VAL A 379 -19.46 -6.52 -1.73
CA VAL A 379 -20.13 -6.63 -3.03
C VAL A 379 -20.33 -5.23 -3.57
N ALA A 380 -19.97 -4.99 -4.82
CA ALA A 380 -20.10 -3.69 -5.48
C ALA A 380 -20.91 -3.80 -6.78
N TYR A 381 -21.61 -2.71 -7.11
CA TYR A 381 -22.35 -2.55 -8.36
C TYR A 381 -22.31 -1.09 -8.81
N CYS A 382 -22.15 -0.89 -10.12
CA CYS A 382 -22.20 0.42 -10.77
C CYS A 382 -22.92 0.27 -12.10
N ASP A 383 -24.07 0.94 -12.22
CA ASP A 383 -24.95 0.79 -13.37
C ASP A 383 -24.37 1.41 -14.64
N VAL A 384 -24.08 0.57 -15.62
CA VAL A 384 -23.68 0.93 -16.99
C VAL A 384 -24.52 0.14 -18.00
N ALA A 385 -25.75 -0.22 -17.62
CA ALA A 385 -26.68 -0.92 -18.49
C ALA A 385 -26.83 -0.19 -19.84
N GLU A 386 -27.00 -0.98 -20.90
CA GLU A 386 -27.21 -0.50 -22.27
C GLU A 386 -26.10 0.43 -22.80
N LEU A 387 -24.86 0.14 -22.41
CA LEU A 387 -23.63 0.69 -22.99
C LEU A 387 -22.74 -0.41 -23.61
N PHE A 388 -23.10 -1.69 -23.46
CA PHE A 388 -22.41 -2.88 -23.99
C PHE A 388 -20.88 -2.90 -23.79
N GLY A 389 -20.39 -2.35 -22.67
CA GLY A 389 -18.96 -2.25 -22.38
C GLY A 389 -18.19 -1.33 -23.34
N ASN A 390 -18.86 -0.40 -24.02
CA ASN A 390 -18.22 0.62 -24.85
C ASN A 390 -17.26 1.50 -24.03
N ARG A 391 -16.64 2.48 -24.69
CA ARG A 391 -15.63 3.32 -24.03
C ARG A 391 -16.18 4.08 -22.81
N GLU A 392 -17.40 4.59 -22.91
CA GLU A 392 -18.07 5.29 -21.80
C GLU A 392 -18.24 4.36 -20.58
N ALA A 393 -18.74 3.13 -20.80
CA ALA A 393 -18.90 2.16 -19.72
C ALA A 393 -17.57 1.84 -19.03
N VAL A 394 -16.50 1.61 -19.82
CA VAL A 394 -15.17 1.30 -19.28
C VAL A 394 -14.59 2.48 -18.51
N ASP A 395 -14.73 3.71 -18.99
CA ASP A 395 -14.23 4.90 -18.30
C ASP A 395 -14.99 5.17 -16.98
N ILE A 396 -16.32 4.98 -16.95
CA ILE A 396 -17.12 5.03 -15.71
C ILE A 396 -16.63 3.98 -14.71
N TRP A 397 -16.43 2.74 -15.16
CA TRP A 397 -15.94 1.67 -14.29
C TRP A 397 -14.50 1.87 -13.83
N ASN A 398 -13.62 2.44 -14.66
CA ASN A 398 -12.27 2.83 -14.23
C ASN A 398 -12.32 3.83 -13.07
N ALA A 399 -13.20 4.83 -13.15
CA ALA A 399 -13.39 5.82 -12.10
C ALA A 399 -14.03 5.22 -10.84
N PHE A 400 -15.01 4.33 -11.00
CA PHE A 400 -15.66 3.64 -9.89
C PHE A 400 -14.69 2.70 -9.16
N TYR A 401 -13.92 1.90 -9.89
CA TYR A 401 -12.83 1.07 -9.35
C TYR A 401 -11.84 1.90 -8.54
N ALA A 402 -11.38 3.03 -9.09
CA ALA A 402 -10.42 3.88 -8.42
C ALA A 402 -11.00 4.43 -7.10
N ARG A 403 -12.27 4.81 -7.10
CA ARG A 403 -12.98 5.27 -5.90
C ARG A 403 -13.06 4.19 -4.82
N LEU A 404 -13.37 2.95 -5.19
CA LEU A 404 -13.50 1.85 -4.22
C LEU A 404 -12.15 1.40 -3.65
N THR A 405 -11.10 1.37 -4.47
CA THR A 405 -9.75 1.05 -4.00
C THR A 405 -9.16 2.16 -3.13
N GLN A 406 -9.39 3.43 -3.48
CA GLN A 406 -9.07 4.56 -2.59
C GLN A 406 -9.87 4.53 -1.28
N ALA A 407 -11.08 3.97 -1.30
CA ALA A 407 -11.89 3.73 -0.11
C ALA A 407 -11.42 2.53 0.73
N GLY A 408 -10.41 1.78 0.26
CA GLY A 408 -9.73 0.72 1.01
C GLY A 408 -10.02 -0.69 0.54
N LEU A 409 -10.77 -0.90 -0.56
CA LEU A 409 -10.91 -2.24 -1.14
C LEU A 409 -9.63 -2.70 -1.85
N SER A 410 -9.45 -4.02 -1.95
CA SER A 410 -8.33 -4.65 -2.66
C SER A 410 -8.11 -4.08 -4.06
N GLU A 411 -6.85 -3.88 -4.46
CA GLU A 411 -6.44 -3.50 -5.82
C GLU A 411 -6.68 -4.62 -6.85
N LYS A 412 -7.12 -5.80 -6.42
CA LYS A 412 -7.59 -6.85 -7.34
C LYS A 412 -9.03 -7.22 -7.05
N VAL A 413 -9.88 -7.08 -8.08
CA VAL A 413 -11.33 -7.33 -8.01
C VAL A 413 -11.72 -8.67 -8.62
N CYS A 414 -12.70 -9.34 -8.02
CA CYS A 414 -13.39 -10.48 -8.63
C CYS A 414 -14.56 -9.96 -9.48
N LEU A 415 -14.58 -10.25 -10.77
CA LEU A 415 -15.69 -9.84 -11.65
C LEU A 415 -16.74 -10.95 -11.74
N GLU A 416 -18.02 -10.58 -11.62
CA GLU A 416 -19.16 -11.49 -11.80
C GLU A 416 -20.02 -11.04 -12.98
N GLY A 417 -20.05 -11.83 -14.05
CA GLY A 417 -20.77 -11.50 -15.28
C GLY A 417 -21.79 -12.55 -15.69
N PHE A 418 -23.08 -12.28 -15.51
CA PHE A 418 -24.17 -13.16 -16.01
C PHE A 418 -24.69 -12.70 -17.35
N SER A 419 -24.89 -13.64 -18.28
CA SER A 419 -25.45 -13.36 -19.60
C SER A 419 -24.71 -12.20 -20.28
N ARG A 420 -25.40 -11.14 -20.70
CA ARG A 420 -24.78 -9.91 -21.25
C ARG A 420 -23.78 -9.23 -20.32
N GLY A 421 -23.82 -9.48 -19.01
CA GLY A 421 -22.82 -9.05 -18.05
C GLY A 421 -21.41 -9.56 -18.36
N GLY A 422 -21.28 -10.68 -19.06
CA GLY A 422 -20.00 -11.20 -19.58
C GLY A 422 -19.30 -10.21 -20.51
N VAL A 423 -20.05 -9.48 -21.34
CA VAL A 423 -19.50 -8.44 -22.24
C VAL A 423 -18.81 -7.35 -21.43
N TYR A 424 -19.47 -6.86 -20.38
CA TYR A 424 -18.92 -5.80 -19.54
C TYR A 424 -17.71 -6.27 -18.74
N ALA A 425 -17.82 -7.43 -18.10
CA ALA A 425 -16.73 -8.01 -17.30
C ALA A 425 -15.46 -8.16 -18.14
N TYR A 426 -15.55 -8.82 -19.30
CA TYR A 426 -14.37 -9.11 -20.11
C TYR A 426 -13.85 -7.90 -20.89
N ARG A 427 -14.70 -6.97 -21.31
CA ARG A 427 -14.21 -5.73 -21.95
C ARG A 427 -13.47 -4.84 -20.97
N TRP A 428 -13.95 -4.70 -19.73
CA TRP A 428 -13.20 -3.97 -18.70
C TRP A 428 -11.90 -4.69 -18.33
N ALA A 429 -11.94 -6.01 -18.20
CA ALA A 429 -10.77 -6.83 -17.88
C ALA A 429 -9.70 -6.83 -18.98
N ALA A 430 -10.08 -6.66 -20.26
CA ALA A 430 -9.15 -6.51 -21.37
C ALA A 430 -8.35 -5.19 -21.28
N GLU A 431 -8.96 -4.10 -20.83
CA GLU A 431 -8.27 -2.82 -20.61
C GLU A 431 -7.51 -2.75 -19.28
N ASN A 432 -7.90 -3.58 -18.29
CA ASN A 432 -7.37 -3.56 -16.92
C ASN A 432 -6.90 -4.93 -16.41
N PRO A 433 -6.10 -5.69 -17.18
CA PRO A 433 -5.81 -7.09 -16.88
C PRO A 433 -5.10 -7.30 -15.53
N GLU A 434 -4.32 -6.33 -15.07
CA GLU A 434 -3.56 -6.37 -13.81
C GLU A 434 -4.43 -6.16 -12.55
N LYS A 435 -5.63 -5.59 -12.72
CA LYS A 435 -6.56 -5.24 -11.63
C LYS A 435 -7.55 -6.35 -11.31
N VAL A 436 -7.49 -7.49 -12.02
CA VAL A 436 -8.42 -8.60 -11.88
C VAL A 436 -7.81 -9.70 -11.02
N ALA A 437 -8.55 -10.14 -10.00
CA ALA A 437 -8.23 -11.32 -9.21
C ALA A 437 -8.70 -12.59 -9.92
N CYS A 438 -9.95 -12.61 -10.39
CA CYS A 438 -10.55 -13.67 -11.19
C CYS A 438 -11.82 -13.16 -11.88
N VAL A 439 -12.32 -13.95 -12.83
CA VAL A 439 -13.65 -13.75 -13.43
C VAL A 439 -14.50 -14.99 -13.17
N TYR A 440 -15.68 -14.79 -12.59
CA TYR A 440 -16.77 -15.76 -12.58
C TYR A 440 -17.83 -15.27 -13.57
N ALA A 441 -18.18 -16.08 -14.56
CA ALA A 441 -19.18 -15.73 -15.55
C ALA A 441 -20.19 -16.87 -15.73
N ASP A 442 -21.47 -16.54 -15.90
CA ASP A 442 -22.55 -17.52 -16.06
C ASP A 442 -23.32 -17.26 -17.36
N ALA A 443 -23.41 -18.30 -18.19
CA ALA A 443 -23.92 -18.21 -19.57
C ALA A 443 -23.49 -16.92 -20.30
N PRO A 444 -22.18 -16.54 -20.28
CA PRO A 444 -21.78 -15.20 -20.67
C PRO A 444 -21.88 -14.98 -22.16
N VAL A 445 -22.39 -13.82 -22.54
CA VAL A 445 -22.29 -13.32 -23.91
C VAL A 445 -20.85 -12.90 -24.15
N LEU A 446 -20.23 -13.51 -25.15
CA LEU A 446 -18.82 -13.30 -25.52
C LEU A 446 -18.65 -12.93 -27.00
N ASP A 447 -19.70 -13.09 -27.81
CA ASP A 447 -19.82 -12.57 -29.16
C ASP A 447 -21.17 -11.86 -29.35
N LEU A 448 -21.14 -10.54 -29.60
CA LEU A 448 -22.33 -9.71 -29.82
C LEU A 448 -23.07 -10.08 -31.11
N LYS A 449 -22.42 -10.76 -32.06
CA LYS A 449 -23.06 -11.28 -33.28
C LYS A 449 -23.89 -12.54 -32.99
N SER A 450 -23.49 -13.33 -32.00
CA SER A 450 -24.30 -14.44 -31.48
C SER A 450 -25.52 -13.85 -30.77
N TRP A 451 -25.31 -13.24 -29.61
CA TRP A 451 -26.34 -12.45 -28.92
C TRP A 451 -25.79 -11.07 -28.63
N PRO A 452 -26.49 -9.96 -28.96
CA PRO A 452 -27.88 -9.90 -29.39
C PRO A 452 -28.12 -10.08 -30.90
N GLY A 453 -27.08 -10.26 -31.72
CA GLY A 453 -27.21 -10.21 -33.18
C GLY A 453 -28.07 -11.29 -33.83
N GLY A 454 -28.21 -12.47 -33.22
CA GLY A 454 -28.96 -13.59 -33.79
C GLY A 454 -28.40 -14.03 -35.15
N LYS A 455 -27.08 -13.88 -35.36
CA LYS A 455 -26.41 -14.18 -36.63
C LYS A 455 -25.85 -15.60 -36.70
N GLY A 456 -26.22 -16.41 -35.71
CA GLY A 456 -25.97 -17.84 -35.60
C GLY A 456 -27.24 -18.56 -35.13
N ALA A 457 -27.09 -19.52 -34.22
CA ALA A 457 -28.15 -20.29 -33.59
C ALA A 457 -28.83 -19.56 -32.43
N SER A 458 -28.24 -18.50 -31.88
CA SER A 458 -28.90 -17.66 -30.87
C SER A 458 -30.21 -17.07 -31.42
N LYS A 459 -31.24 -17.02 -30.58
CA LYS A 459 -32.49 -16.31 -30.89
C LYS A 459 -32.30 -14.81 -31.15
N GLY A 460 -31.20 -14.22 -30.67
CA GLY A 460 -30.93 -12.79 -30.75
C GLY A 460 -31.92 -11.93 -29.98
N ASP A 461 -31.74 -10.61 -30.09
CA ASP A 461 -32.69 -9.60 -29.62
C ASP A 461 -32.55 -8.33 -30.47
N ALA A 462 -33.52 -8.06 -31.34
CA ALA A 462 -33.43 -6.98 -32.33
C ALA A 462 -33.26 -5.59 -31.69
N GLY A 463 -33.87 -5.37 -30.51
CA GLY A 463 -33.72 -4.12 -29.76
C GLY A 463 -32.30 -3.95 -29.23
N SER A 464 -31.77 -4.95 -28.54
CA SER A 464 -30.39 -4.95 -28.05
C SER A 464 -29.36 -4.91 -29.19
N TRP A 465 -29.65 -5.51 -30.36
CA TRP A 465 -28.80 -5.40 -31.55
C TRP A 465 -28.73 -3.97 -32.07
N ALA A 466 -29.86 -3.26 -32.12
CA ALA A 466 -29.89 -1.86 -32.49
C ALA A 466 -29.15 -0.97 -31.46
N ALA A 467 -29.33 -1.24 -30.16
CA ALA A 467 -28.63 -0.54 -29.09
C ALA A 467 -27.11 -0.73 -29.16
N PHE A 468 -26.64 -1.98 -29.32
CA PHE A 468 -25.22 -2.29 -29.54
C PHE A 468 -24.64 -1.50 -30.73
N LYS A 469 -25.32 -1.51 -31.88
CA LYS A 469 -24.85 -0.76 -33.05
C LYS A 469 -24.76 0.74 -32.77
N SER A 470 -25.74 1.29 -32.07
CA SER A 470 -25.74 2.69 -31.65
C SER A 470 -24.55 3.01 -30.74
N ASP A 471 -24.33 2.20 -29.70
CA ASP A 471 -23.30 2.43 -28.67
C ASP A 471 -21.87 2.38 -29.20
N PHE A 472 -21.65 1.62 -30.27
CA PHE A 472 -20.37 1.52 -30.96
C PHE A 472 -20.33 2.31 -32.28
N ASN A 473 -21.35 3.12 -32.56
CA ASN A 473 -21.47 3.94 -33.77
C ASN A 473 -21.30 3.13 -35.08
N LEU A 474 -21.89 1.94 -35.13
CA LEU A 474 -21.85 1.01 -36.25
C LEU A 474 -23.08 1.27 -37.15
N THR A 475 -22.85 1.96 -38.27
CA THR A 475 -23.93 2.49 -39.13
C THR A 475 -24.46 1.50 -40.16
N SER A 476 -23.87 0.30 -40.29
CA SER A 476 -24.32 -0.75 -41.21
C SER A 476 -24.24 -2.14 -40.58
N GLU A 477 -25.01 -3.10 -41.14
CA GLU A 477 -24.88 -4.51 -40.75
C GLU A 477 -23.47 -5.05 -41.02
N ASP A 478 -22.84 -4.67 -42.15
CA ASP A 478 -21.47 -5.09 -42.45
C ASP A 478 -20.47 -4.58 -41.41
N ALA A 479 -20.61 -3.33 -40.94
CA ALA A 479 -19.78 -2.79 -39.87
C ALA A 479 -20.00 -3.54 -38.55
N ALA A 480 -21.24 -3.92 -38.24
CA ALA A 480 -21.58 -4.72 -37.07
C ALA A 480 -21.01 -6.15 -37.14
N MET A 481 -21.07 -6.78 -38.32
CA MET A 481 -20.48 -8.11 -38.55
C MET A 481 -18.94 -8.09 -38.54
N ALA A 482 -18.34 -6.97 -38.96
CA ALA A 482 -16.90 -6.74 -38.93
C ALA A 482 -16.37 -6.32 -37.55
N PHE A 483 -17.22 -6.09 -36.55
CA PHE A 483 -16.81 -5.64 -35.22
C PHE A 483 -15.82 -6.62 -34.55
N LYS A 484 -14.70 -6.07 -34.06
CA LYS A 484 -13.59 -6.81 -33.41
C LYS A 484 -13.41 -6.50 -31.92
N GLY A 485 -14.44 -5.94 -31.28
CA GLY A 485 -14.43 -5.64 -29.85
C GLY A 485 -15.14 -6.67 -28.98
N ASN A 486 -15.51 -7.84 -29.51
CA ASN A 486 -16.16 -8.85 -28.69
C ASN A 486 -15.17 -9.42 -27.67
N PRO A 487 -15.60 -9.88 -26.48
CA PRO A 487 -14.73 -10.62 -25.56
C PRO A 487 -13.88 -11.72 -26.21
N ILE A 488 -14.46 -12.47 -27.17
CA ILE A 488 -13.75 -13.49 -27.97
C ILE A 488 -12.64 -12.92 -28.88
N ASP A 489 -12.74 -11.66 -29.29
CA ASP A 489 -11.71 -10.97 -30.07
C ASP A 489 -10.60 -10.41 -29.17
N LEU A 490 -10.90 -10.12 -27.90
CA LEU A 490 -10.00 -9.48 -26.92
C LEU A 490 -9.26 -10.49 -26.02
N VAL A 491 -9.30 -11.78 -26.33
CA VAL A 491 -8.59 -12.82 -25.57
C VAL A 491 -7.09 -12.50 -25.37
N PRO A 492 -6.34 -12.01 -26.38
CA PRO A 492 -4.92 -11.69 -26.18
C PRO A 492 -4.68 -10.64 -25.10
N GLU A 493 -5.58 -9.69 -24.91
CA GLU A 493 -5.52 -8.66 -23.87
C GLU A 493 -5.92 -9.24 -22.51
N ILE A 494 -7.00 -10.01 -22.47
CA ILE A 494 -7.55 -10.65 -21.27
C ILE A 494 -6.49 -11.54 -20.60
N VAL A 495 -5.81 -12.40 -21.36
CA VAL A 495 -4.85 -13.36 -20.79
C VAL A 495 -3.57 -12.71 -20.25
N LYS A 496 -3.26 -11.46 -20.61
CA LYS A 496 -2.11 -10.71 -20.04
C LYS A 496 -2.22 -10.62 -18.52
N GLY A 497 -3.43 -10.64 -17.98
CA GLY A 497 -3.69 -10.56 -16.54
C GLY A 497 -3.35 -11.82 -15.76
N ARG A 498 -3.21 -12.97 -16.44
CA ARG A 498 -2.89 -14.28 -15.84
C ARG A 498 -3.80 -14.68 -14.66
N TYR A 499 -5.02 -14.14 -14.61
CA TYR A 499 -6.02 -14.49 -13.61
C TYR A 499 -6.82 -15.73 -14.04
N PRO A 500 -7.32 -16.54 -13.10
CA PRO A 500 -8.19 -17.65 -13.39
C PRO A 500 -9.60 -17.16 -13.78
N MET A 501 -10.24 -17.91 -14.68
CA MET A 501 -11.62 -17.68 -15.15
C MET A 501 -12.47 -18.94 -14.88
N LEU A 502 -13.69 -18.75 -14.40
CA LEU A 502 -14.67 -19.81 -14.22
C LEU A 502 -15.93 -19.46 -14.99
N HIS A 503 -16.32 -20.30 -15.94
CA HIS A 503 -17.61 -20.23 -16.59
C HIS A 503 -18.54 -21.30 -16.05
N VAL A 504 -19.82 -20.96 -15.88
CA VAL A 504 -20.91 -21.91 -15.65
C VAL A 504 -21.88 -21.77 -16.81
N VAL A 505 -22.22 -22.86 -17.50
CA VAL A 505 -23.04 -22.82 -18.72
C VAL A 505 -24.14 -23.88 -18.71
N GLY A 506 -25.28 -23.56 -19.33
CA GLY A 506 -26.31 -24.54 -19.66
C GLY A 506 -26.05 -25.14 -21.04
N ASP A 507 -25.99 -26.47 -21.14
CA ASP A 507 -25.66 -27.14 -22.40
C ASP A 507 -26.75 -27.00 -23.47
N ALA A 508 -27.97 -26.69 -23.06
CA ALA A 508 -29.12 -26.48 -23.94
C ALA A 508 -29.47 -24.98 -24.10
N ASP A 509 -28.54 -24.07 -23.79
CA ASP A 509 -28.74 -22.62 -23.91
C ASP A 509 -28.97 -22.20 -25.37
N ASP A 510 -30.18 -21.72 -25.66
CA ASP A 510 -30.58 -21.21 -26.98
C ASP A 510 -30.58 -19.68 -27.09
N VAL A 511 -30.26 -18.98 -26.00
CA VAL A 511 -30.11 -17.51 -25.95
C VAL A 511 -28.65 -17.14 -26.14
N VAL A 512 -27.76 -17.79 -25.40
CA VAL A 512 -26.30 -17.62 -25.47
C VAL A 512 -25.66 -18.98 -25.73
N PRO A 513 -25.75 -19.52 -26.97
CA PRO A 513 -25.29 -20.87 -27.26
C PRO A 513 -23.82 -21.07 -26.90
N VAL A 514 -23.54 -22.16 -26.18
CA VAL A 514 -22.19 -22.51 -25.71
C VAL A 514 -21.21 -22.60 -26.87
N ALA A 515 -21.64 -23.20 -27.99
CA ALA A 515 -20.84 -23.37 -29.21
C ALA A 515 -20.43 -22.06 -29.87
N GLU A 516 -21.14 -20.96 -29.62
CA GLU A 516 -20.87 -19.63 -30.20
C GLU A 516 -20.15 -18.69 -29.23
N ASN A 517 -20.19 -19.02 -27.93
CA ASN A 517 -19.66 -18.18 -26.86
C ASN A 517 -18.59 -18.94 -26.07
N THR A 518 -18.96 -19.60 -24.98
CA THR A 518 -17.98 -20.16 -24.02
C THR A 518 -17.02 -21.17 -24.65
N ALA A 519 -17.48 -22.04 -25.56
CA ALA A 519 -16.59 -23.03 -26.18
C ALA A 519 -15.48 -22.37 -27.03
N LEU A 520 -15.84 -21.38 -27.86
CA LEU A 520 -14.87 -20.64 -28.68
C LEU A 520 -13.93 -19.79 -27.83
N PHE A 521 -14.46 -19.13 -26.79
CA PHE A 521 -13.66 -18.35 -25.87
C PHE A 521 -12.67 -19.23 -25.08
N GLU A 522 -13.14 -20.38 -24.57
CA GLU A 522 -12.32 -21.35 -23.85
C GLU A 522 -11.17 -21.86 -24.72
N GLU A 523 -11.46 -22.25 -25.97
CA GLU A 523 -10.45 -22.68 -26.92
C GLU A 523 -9.37 -21.61 -27.11
N LYS A 524 -9.77 -20.37 -27.40
CA LYS A 524 -8.84 -19.25 -27.60
C LYS A 524 -8.02 -18.93 -26.36
N VAL A 525 -8.65 -18.92 -25.18
CA VAL A 525 -7.95 -18.67 -23.90
C VAL A 525 -6.89 -19.73 -23.66
N LYS A 526 -7.22 -21.02 -23.86
CA LYS A 526 -6.27 -22.12 -23.70
C LYS A 526 -5.12 -22.04 -24.71
N GLN A 527 -5.41 -21.73 -25.97
CA GLN A 527 -4.39 -21.54 -27.01
C GLN A 527 -3.43 -20.37 -26.67
N ALA A 528 -3.94 -19.32 -26.03
CA ALA A 528 -3.16 -18.18 -25.59
C ALA A 528 -2.46 -18.39 -24.21
N GLY A 529 -2.54 -19.59 -23.63
CA GLY A 529 -1.91 -19.95 -22.35
C GLY A 529 -2.63 -19.40 -21.11
N GLY A 530 -3.90 -18.99 -21.24
CA GLY A 530 -4.73 -18.52 -20.14
C GLY A 530 -5.32 -19.67 -19.31
N ASN A 531 -5.90 -19.31 -18.16
CA ASN A 531 -6.46 -20.27 -17.20
C ASN A 531 -8.00 -20.12 -17.14
N ILE A 532 -8.71 -21.08 -17.71
CA ILE A 532 -10.17 -21.12 -17.71
C ILE A 532 -10.66 -22.52 -17.32
N THR A 533 -11.71 -22.56 -16.51
CA THR A 533 -12.46 -23.77 -16.16
C THR A 533 -13.93 -23.54 -16.52
N VAL A 534 -14.59 -24.56 -17.07
CA VAL A 534 -16.01 -24.50 -17.44
C VAL A 534 -16.77 -25.59 -16.70
N ILE A 535 -17.86 -25.20 -16.03
CA ILE A 535 -18.83 -26.11 -15.41
C ILE A 535 -20.05 -26.18 -16.32
N HIS A 536 -20.33 -27.37 -16.83
CA HIS A 536 -21.47 -27.65 -17.68
C HIS A 536 -22.67 -28.10 -16.85
N LYS A 537 -23.85 -27.58 -17.16
CA LYS A 537 -25.15 -27.99 -16.62
C LYS A 537 -25.93 -28.73 -17.72
N PRO A 538 -25.86 -30.08 -17.80
CA PRO A 538 -26.51 -30.85 -18.85
C PRO A 538 -28.03 -30.63 -18.89
N GLY A 539 -28.56 -30.37 -20.08
CA GLY A 539 -29.99 -30.16 -20.31
C GLY A 539 -30.57 -28.85 -19.77
N VAL A 540 -29.75 -27.99 -19.18
CA VAL A 540 -30.17 -26.67 -18.69
C VAL A 540 -30.09 -25.67 -19.84
N ASN A 541 -31.14 -24.86 -20.04
CA ASN A 541 -31.18 -23.77 -21.01
C ASN A 541 -30.49 -22.51 -20.39
N HIS A 542 -30.77 -21.30 -20.88
CA HIS A 542 -30.16 -20.05 -20.38
C HIS A 542 -30.35 -19.81 -18.88
N HIS A 543 -31.49 -20.26 -18.34
CA HIS A 543 -31.83 -20.17 -16.93
C HIS A 543 -32.09 -21.56 -16.33
N PRO A 544 -31.89 -21.72 -15.00
CA PRO A 544 -31.43 -20.71 -14.05
C PRO A 544 -29.93 -20.39 -14.20
N HIS A 545 -29.57 -19.14 -13.86
CA HIS A 545 -28.16 -18.76 -13.68
C HIS A 545 -27.62 -19.33 -12.37
N SER A 546 -26.29 -19.34 -12.24
CA SER A 546 -25.55 -19.83 -11.10
C SER A 546 -25.73 -21.33 -10.82
N LEU A 547 -25.17 -21.76 -9.69
CA LEU A 547 -25.33 -23.09 -9.11
C LEU A 547 -26.19 -22.98 -7.87
N GLY A 548 -27.13 -23.91 -7.69
CA GLY A 548 -27.95 -23.95 -6.46
C GLY A 548 -27.11 -24.07 -5.18
N ASN A 549 -25.96 -24.75 -5.26
CA ASN A 549 -24.90 -24.69 -4.25
C ASN A 549 -23.76 -23.79 -4.77
N PRO A 550 -23.53 -22.60 -4.17
CA PRO A 550 -22.50 -21.67 -4.64
C PRO A 550 -21.07 -22.10 -4.26
N GLN A 551 -20.89 -23.12 -3.41
CA GLN A 551 -19.58 -23.49 -2.86
C GLN A 551 -18.47 -23.67 -3.91
N PRO A 552 -18.70 -24.34 -5.07
CA PRO A 552 -17.66 -24.45 -6.10
C PRO A 552 -17.18 -23.10 -6.64
N ILE A 553 -18.10 -22.13 -6.77
CA ILE A 553 -17.78 -20.77 -7.24
C ILE A 553 -17.05 -20.01 -6.12
N VAL A 554 -17.52 -20.12 -4.88
CA VAL A 554 -16.87 -19.51 -3.71
C VAL A 554 -15.45 -20.03 -3.54
N ASP A 555 -15.22 -21.35 -3.63
CA ASP A 555 -13.90 -21.96 -3.51
C ASP A 555 -12.95 -21.48 -4.60
N PHE A 556 -13.45 -21.35 -5.83
CA PHE A 556 -12.72 -20.77 -6.95
C PHE A 556 -12.28 -19.32 -6.65
N ILE A 557 -13.21 -18.48 -6.22
CA ILE A 557 -12.94 -17.07 -5.88
C ILE A 557 -11.95 -16.96 -4.71
N MET A 558 -12.19 -17.73 -3.64
CA MET A 558 -11.33 -17.74 -2.45
C MET A 558 -9.92 -18.21 -2.77
N LYS A 559 -9.73 -19.12 -3.73
CA LYS A 559 -8.40 -19.55 -4.18
C LYS A 559 -7.68 -18.45 -4.95
N ALA A 560 -8.40 -17.61 -5.69
CA ALA A 560 -7.83 -16.55 -6.52
C ALA A 560 -7.34 -15.33 -5.72
N VAL A 561 -7.91 -15.08 -4.54
CA VAL A 561 -7.59 -13.91 -3.70
C VAL A 561 -6.61 -14.20 -2.54
N ARG A 562 -6.13 -15.45 -2.42
CA ARG A 562 -5.26 -15.91 -1.33
C ARG A 562 -3.79 -15.49 -1.47
#